data_AF-A0A1M4STL0-F1
#
_entry.id   AF-A0A1M4STL0-F1
#
_cell.length_a   1.000
_cell.length_b   1.000
_cell.length_c   1.000
_cell.angle_alpha   90.00
_cell.angle_beta   90.00
_cell.angle_gamma   90.00
#
_symmetry.space_group_name_H-M   'P 1'
#
loop_
_entity.id
_entity.type
_entity.pdbx_description
1 polymer ?
#
loop_
_entity_poly.entity_id
_entity_poly.type
_entity_poly.pdbx_seq_one_letter_code
_entity_poly.pdbx_strand_id
1 'polypeptide(L)' 'MKKLLLFLHINSKILTGFIVGGFLGYLHWFYFGCYWGNYLLSAECWVNCAVGAIFGGFVASLFNIDSI' A
#
# COMPACT_ATOMS: atom_id res chain seq x y z
N MET A 1 6.14 -24.82 3.09
CA MET A 1 4.81 -24.22 3.41
C MET A 1 4.75 -23.60 4.81
N LYS A 2 5.09 -24.32 5.90
CA LYS A 2 5.04 -23.79 7.28
C LYS A 2 5.76 -22.45 7.48
N LYS A 3 6.96 -22.27 6.89
CA LYS A 3 7.72 -21.00 6.95
C LYS A 3 6.99 -19.82 6.28
N LEU A 4 6.29 -20.08 5.16
CA LEU A 4 5.52 -19.08 4.43
C LEU A 4 4.29 -18.63 5.23
N LEU A 5 3.57 -19.59 5.82
CA LEU A 5 2.45 -19.29 6.71
C LEU A 5 2.89 -18.51 7.95
N LEU A 6 4.03 -18.87 8.54
CA LEU A 6 4.60 -18.13 9.67
C LEU A 6 4.92 -16.68 9.28
N PHE A 7 5.55 -16.49 8.12
CA PHE A 7 5.85 -15.16 7.59
C PHE A 7 4.57 -14.32 7.38
N LEU A 8 3.55 -14.89 6.76
CA LEU A 8 2.26 -14.21 6.52
C LEU A 8 1.56 -13.87 7.83
N HIS A 9 1.64 -14.75 8.83
CA HIS A 9 1.01 -14.54 10.12
C HIS A 9 1.70 -13.41 10.91
N ILE A 10 3.03 -13.44 11.00
CA ILE A 10 3.82 -12.41 11.70
C ILE A 10 3.63 -11.03 11.05
N ASN A 11 3.63 -10.98 9.72
CA ASN A 11 3.54 -9.73 8.96
C ASN A 11 2.11 -9.37 8.54
N SER A 12 1.09 -10.04 9.07
CA SER A 12 -0.29 -9.90 8.60
C SER A 12 -0.77 -8.45 8.63
N LYS A 13 -0.47 -7.70 9.71
CA LYS A 13 -0.84 -6.29 9.84
C LYS A 13 -0.14 -5.37 8.81
N ILE A 14 1.11 -5.66 8.47
CA ILE A 14 1.85 -4.89 7.46
C ILE A 14 1.27 -5.19 6.07
N LEU A 15 0.95 -6.46 5.80
CA LEU A 15 0.32 -6.89 4.56
C LEU A 15 -1.06 -6.28 4.37
N THR A 16 -1.88 -6.16 5.42
CA THR A 16 -3.16 -5.46 5.32
C THR A 16 -2.95 -3.97 5.04
N GLY A 17 -1.98 -3.33 5.69
CA GLY A 17 -1.58 -1.95 5.37
C GLY A 17 -1.16 -1.76 3.91
N PHE A 18 -0.40 -2.71 3.35
CA PHE A 18 0.03 -2.70 1.96
C PHE A 18 -1.17 -2.76 0.99
N ILE A 19 -2.14 -3.65 1.27
CA ILE A 19 -3.34 -3.80 0.44
C ILE A 19 -4.23 -2.54 0.52
N VAL A 20 -4.47 -2.04 1.74
CA VAL A 20 -5.28 -0.83 1.96
C VAL A 20 -4.64 0.38 1.30
N GLY A 21 -3.33 0.55 1.48
CA GLY A 21 -2.57 1.63 0.85
C GLY A 21 -2.60 1.56 -0.67
N GLY A 22 -2.48 0.36 -1.26
CA GLY A 22 -2.60 0.18 -2.71
C GLY A 22 -3.99 0.57 -3.24
N PHE A 23 -5.04 0.22 -2.51
CA PHE A 23 -6.42 0.62 -2.85
C PHE A 23 -6.62 2.14 -2.76
N LEU A 24 -6.06 2.79 -1.74
CA LEU A 24 -6.06 4.26 -1.64
C LEU A 24 -5.26 4.91 -2.78
N GLY A 25 -4.14 4.31 -3.18
CA GLY A 25 -3.36 4.75 -4.35
C GLY A 25 -4.16 4.65 -5.65
N TYR A 26 -4.96 3.60 -5.82
CA TYR A 26 -5.90 3.47 -6.94
C TYR A 26 -6.97 4.56 -6.93
N LEU A 27 -7.60 4.82 -5.78
CA LEU A 27 -8.61 5.88 -5.63
C LEU A 27 -8.00 7.25 -5.93
N HIS A 28 -6.80 7.52 -5.42
CA HIS A 28 -6.06 8.74 -5.73
C HIS A 28 -5.84 8.88 -7.24
N TRP A 29 -5.34 7.83 -7.90
CA TRP A 29 -5.11 7.86 -9.34
C TRP A 29 -6.37 8.14 -10.17
N PHE A 30 -7.49 7.50 -9.81
CA PHE A 30 -8.75 7.61 -10.56
C PHE A 30 -9.44 8.96 -10.36
N TYR A 31 -9.49 9.46 -9.12
CA TYR A 31 -10.26 10.65 -8.76
C TYR A 31 -9.46 11.96 -8.79
N PHE A 32 -8.14 11.93 -8.58
CA PHE A 32 -7.32 13.16 -8.46
C PHE A 32 -6.58 13.54 -9.76
N GLY A 33 -7.19 13.27 -10.91
CA GLY A 33 -6.72 13.82 -12.19
C GLY A 33 -5.47 13.15 -12.78
N CYS A 34 -4.85 12.17 -12.09
CA CYS A 34 -3.75 11.38 -12.68
C CYS A 34 -4.22 10.60 -13.91
N TYR A 35 -5.39 9.97 -13.86
CA TYR A 35 -5.96 9.26 -15.01
C TYR A 35 -6.17 10.18 -16.23
N TRP A 36 -6.49 11.45 -15.98
CA TRP A 36 -6.84 12.42 -17.01
C TRP A 36 -5.61 13.19 -17.56
N GLY A 37 -4.40 12.83 -17.12
CA GLY A 37 -3.14 13.39 -17.65
C GLY A 37 -2.83 14.83 -17.21
N ASN A 38 -3.58 15.39 -16.26
CA ASN A 38 -3.40 16.77 -15.79
C ASN A 38 -2.51 16.90 -14.55
N TYR A 39 -2.00 15.78 -14.02
CA TYR A 39 -1.28 15.75 -12.74
C TYR A 39 0.23 15.56 -12.92
N LEU A 40 1.02 16.14 -12.01
CA LEU A 40 2.49 16.08 -12.02
C LEU A 40 3.03 14.68 -11.71
N LEU A 41 2.25 13.86 -11.00
CA LEU A 41 2.60 12.47 -10.75
C LEU A 41 2.28 11.62 -11.99
N SER A 42 2.94 10.47 -12.12
CA SER A 42 2.73 9.56 -13.25
C SER A 42 1.24 9.28 -13.49
N ALA A 43 0.81 9.39 -14.76
CA ALA A 43 -0.53 9.00 -15.19
C ALA A 43 -0.75 7.48 -15.15
N GLU A 44 0.28 6.71 -14.80
CA GLU A 44 0.22 5.26 -14.72
C GLU A 44 -0.37 4.81 -13.37
N CYS A 45 -1.39 3.94 -13.44
CA CYS A 45 -2.04 3.37 -12.26
C CYS A 45 -1.04 2.61 -11.37
N TRP A 46 -0.16 1.82 -11.96
CA TRP A 46 0.78 0.98 -11.21
C TRP A 46 1.76 1.79 -10.36
N VAL A 47 2.15 3.00 -10.79
CA VAL A 47 3.03 3.88 -10.00
C VAL A 47 2.30 4.40 -8.76
N ASN A 48 1.08 4.90 -8.93
CA ASN A 48 0.27 5.45 -7.83
C ASN A 48 -0.13 4.35 -6.83
N CYS A 49 -0.52 3.18 -7.34
CA CYS A 49 -0.83 2.01 -6.52
C CYS A 49 0.42 1.51 -5.76
N ALA A 50 1.59 1.45 -6.39
CA ALA A 50 2.83 1.03 -5.73
C ALA A 50 3.24 2.01 -4.61
N VAL A 51 3.16 3.32 -4.88
CA VAL A 51 3.41 4.36 -3.87
C VAL A 51 2.44 4.19 -2.71
N GLY A 52 1.13 4.10 -3.00
CA GLY A 52 0.11 3.88 -1.98
C GLY A 52 0.37 2.63 -1.14
N ALA A 53 0.72 1.51 -1.78
CA ALA A 53 0.98 0.25 -1.09
C ALA A 53 2.22 0.31 -0.18
N ILE A 54 3.32 0.89 -0.66
CA ILE A 54 4.54 1.07 0.14
C ILE A 54 4.25 1.98 1.34
N PHE A 55 3.56 3.10 1.12
CA PHE A 55 3.18 4.01 2.22
C PHE A 55 2.24 3.35 3.21
N GLY A 56 1.24 2.60 2.75
CA GLY A 56 0.31 1.88 3.63
C GLY A 56 1.02 0.81 4.46
N GLY A 57 1.97 0.07 3.87
CA GLY A 57 2.81 -0.89 4.60
C GLY A 57 3.72 -0.20 5.63
N PHE A 58 4.30 0.96 5.28
CA PHE A 58 5.10 1.78 6.19
C PHE A 58 4.27 2.31 7.37
N VAL A 59 3.10 2.88 7.10
CA VAL A 59 2.20 3.37 8.16
C VAL A 59 1.79 2.23 9.09
N ALA A 60 1.43 1.07 8.53
CA ALA A 60 1.08 -0.11 9.33
C ALA A 60 2.26 -0.65 10.16
N SER A 61 3.51 -0.49 9.71
CA SER A 61 4.67 -0.89 10.49
C SER A 61 4.92 0.02 11.69
N LEU A 62 4.61 1.32 11.59
CA LEU A 62 4.69 2.26 12.72
C LEU A 62 3.75 1.88 13.87
N PHE A 63 2.55 1.37 13.55
CA PHE A 63 1.57 0.92 14.55
C PHE A 63 1.81 -0.51 15.05
N ASN A 64 2.80 -1.23 14.51
CA ASN A 64 3.12 -2.58 14.93
C ASN A 64 4.25 -2.64 15.98
N ILE A 65 4.65 -1.48 16.49
CA ILE A 65 5.69 -1.31 17.51
C ILE A 65 5.22 -1.79 18.90
N ASP A 66 3.91 -1.85 19.15
CA ASP A 66 3.33 -2.18 20.47
C ASP A 66 3.33 -3.68 20.83
N SER A 67 3.88 -4.55 19.97
CA SER A 67 3.91 -6.01 20.20
C SER A 67 5.30 -6.59 20.54
N ILE A 68 6.21 -5.77 21.05
CA ILE A 68 7.51 -6.19 21.61
C ILE A 68 7.46 -6.12 23.13
#